data_AF-A0A8B7S4H5-F1
#
_entry.id   AF-A0A8B7S4H5-F1
#
_cell.length_a   1.000
_cell.length_b   1.000
_cell.length_c   1.000
_cell.angle_alpha   90.00
_cell.angle_beta   90.00
_cell.angle_gamma   90.00
#
_symmetry.space_group_name_H-M   'P 1'
#
loop_
_entity.id
_entity.type
_entity.pdbx_description
1 polymer ?
#
loop_
_entity_poly.entity_id
_entity_poly.type
_entity_poly.pdbx_seq_one_letter_code
_entity_poly.pdbx_strand_id
1 'polypeptide(L)'
;MFHVSFRYIFGIPPLILVLLPVASPDCEVEGKNGEEYRNVLLVSLDKSMNTTENNSNCPNNEPNFFKKHSCDDDKEAMFLKTAARKLKYFLNTNISAELKHHVSILSQGTLQLLNCTRKDKGKKQPSLGEAQPTKNLEEKKSLKEQRKQEDMCFLRILLEKIKTCWNKILSGTKEH
;
A
#
# COMPACT_ATOMS: atom_id res chain seq x y z
N MET A 1 -57.50 -12.14 -5.22
CA MET A 1 -57.05 -13.24 -4.34
C MET A 1 -56.33 -14.25 -5.25
N PHE A 2 -55.02 -14.08 -5.46
CA PHE A 2 -54.27 -14.88 -6.43
C PHE A 2 -53.62 -16.07 -5.74
N HIS A 3 -54.11 -17.25 -6.09
CA HIS A 3 -53.57 -18.53 -5.63
C HIS A 3 -52.31 -18.85 -6.43
N VAL A 4 -51.13 -18.56 -5.88
CA VAL A 4 -49.86 -18.87 -6.51
C VAL A 4 -49.37 -20.23 -6.00
N SER A 5 -49.86 -21.31 -6.62
CA SER A 5 -49.27 -22.64 -6.44
C SER A 5 -48.00 -22.74 -7.27
N PHE A 6 -46.85 -22.54 -6.64
CA PHE A 6 -45.58 -22.96 -7.23
C PHE A 6 -45.49 -24.49 -7.18
N ARG A 7 -45.82 -25.14 -8.32
CA ARG A 7 -45.49 -26.54 -8.54
C ARG A 7 -43.98 -26.66 -8.75
N TYR A 8 -43.32 -27.22 -7.75
CA TYR A 8 -41.91 -27.58 -7.72
C TYR A 8 -41.65 -28.72 -8.72
N ILE A 9 -41.18 -28.40 -9.94
CA ILE A 9 -40.97 -29.38 -11.03
C ILE A 9 -39.50 -29.79 -11.19
N PHE A 10 -38.55 -29.15 -10.51
CA PHE A 10 -37.15 -29.59 -10.53
C PHE A 10 -36.60 -29.63 -9.12
N GLY A 11 -36.31 -30.84 -8.64
CA GLY A 11 -35.63 -31.14 -7.38
C GLY A 11 -34.17 -30.71 -7.39
N ILE A 12 -33.92 -29.43 -7.67
CA ILE A 12 -32.63 -28.80 -7.46
C ILE A 12 -32.74 -28.13 -6.09
N PRO A 13 -32.02 -28.61 -5.06
CA PRO A 13 -31.98 -27.94 -3.77
C PRO A 13 -31.62 -26.48 -4.03
N PRO A 14 -32.26 -25.50 -3.37
CA PRO A 14 -31.82 -24.12 -3.47
C PRO A 14 -30.36 -24.10 -3.03
N LEU A 15 -29.45 -23.95 -3.99
CA LEU A 15 -28.05 -23.69 -3.71
C LEU A 15 -28.05 -22.33 -3.03
N ILE A 16 -28.08 -22.36 -1.69
CA ILE A 16 -27.85 -21.21 -0.86
C ILE A 16 -26.48 -20.70 -1.32
N LEU A 17 -26.49 -19.65 -2.13
CA LEU A 17 -25.34 -18.78 -2.33
C LEU A 17 -25.13 -18.11 -0.98
N VAL A 18 -24.51 -18.86 -0.07
CA VAL A 18 -23.92 -18.32 1.14
C VAL A 18 -22.97 -17.26 0.60
N LEU A 19 -23.35 -16.00 0.73
CA LEU A 19 -22.44 -14.89 0.65
C LEU A 19 -21.45 -15.11 1.79
N LEU A 20 -20.46 -15.97 1.55
CA LEU A 20 -19.28 -16.04 2.39
C LEU A 20 -18.83 -14.59 2.50
N PRO A 21 -18.67 -14.05 3.72
CA PRO A 21 -18.17 -12.71 3.86
C PRO A 21 -16.96 -12.62 2.94
N VAL A 22 -16.92 -11.57 2.11
CA VAL A 22 -15.71 -11.20 1.38
C VAL A 22 -14.74 -10.73 2.45
N ALA A 23 -14.26 -11.68 3.25
CA ALA A 23 -13.32 -11.48 4.31
C ALA A 23 -12.02 -11.18 3.57
N SER A 24 -11.81 -9.88 3.39
CA SER A 24 -10.49 -9.26 3.24
C SER A 24 -9.52 -10.02 4.14
N PRO A 25 -8.24 -10.20 3.74
CA PRO A 25 -7.27 -10.67 4.70
C PRO A 25 -7.30 -9.73 5.91
N ASP A 26 -7.69 -10.27 7.07
CA ASP A 26 -7.65 -9.54 8.33
C ASP A 26 -6.18 -9.32 8.65
N CYS A 27 -5.80 -8.05 8.60
CA CYS A 27 -4.49 -7.57 9.00
C CYS A 27 -4.69 -6.71 10.21
N GLU A 28 -3.92 -6.98 11.25
CA GLU A 28 -3.96 -6.27 12.51
C GLU A 28 -2.57 -5.73 12.80
N VAL A 29 -2.52 -4.61 13.53
CA VAL A 29 -1.26 -4.05 14.00
C VAL A 29 -0.83 -4.84 15.23
N GLU A 30 0.32 -5.51 15.13
CA GLU A 30 0.91 -6.29 16.19
C GLU A 30 2.10 -5.51 16.77
N GLY A 31 2.06 -5.21 18.07
CA GLY A 31 3.13 -4.46 18.71
C GLY A 31 2.67 -3.74 19.97
N LYS A 32 3.43 -3.90 21.05
CA LYS A 32 3.17 -3.30 22.36
C LYS A 32 3.22 -1.76 22.25
N ASN A 33 2.08 -1.09 22.45
CA ASN A 33 1.92 0.36 22.64
C ASN A 33 2.57 1.29 21.59
N GLY A 34 3.01 0.77 20.44
CA GLY A 34 3.68 1.54 19.39
C GLY A 34 5.13 1.94 19.66
N GLU A 35 5.82 1.29 20.61
CA GLU A 35 7.21 1.66 20.94
C GLU A 35 8.18 1.43 19.78
N GLU A 36 8.06 0.30 19.08
CA GLU A 36 8.89 -0.02 17.91
C GLU A 36 8.69 1.00 16.78
N TYR A 37 7.45 1.48 16.59
CA TYR A 37 7.19 2.57 15.65
C TYR A 37 7.91 3.84 16.09
N ARG A 38 7.76 4.27 17.35
CA ARG A 38 8.34 5.54 17.84
C ARG A 38 9.87 5.52 17.84
N ASN A 39 10.47 4.41 18.26
CA ASN A 39 11.91 4.32 18.49
C ASN A 39 12.71 4.03 17.21
N VAL A 40 12.12 3.32 16.23
CA VAL A 40 12.85 2.85 15.04
C VAL A 40 12.25 3.40 13.75
N LEU A 41 10.93 3.21 13.55
CA LEU A 41 10.29 3.56 12.28
C LEU A 41 10.16 5.07 12.10
N LEU A 42 9.72 5.80 13.12
CA LEU A 42 9.52 7.25 13.06
C LEU A 42 10.84 7.98 12.77
N VAL A 43 11.94 7.57 13.42
CA VAL A 43 13.28 8.12 13.16
C VAL A 43 13.70 7.94 11.70
N SER A 44 13.48 6.73 11.16
CA SER A 44 13.77 6.42 9.76
C SER A 44 12.86 7.19 8.80
N LEU A 45 11.61 7.44 9.22
CA LEU A 45 10.59 8.18 8.46
C LEU A 45 10.95 9.66 8.32
N ASP A 46 11.25 10.31 9.45
CA ASP A 46 11.63 11.71 9.48
C ASP A 46 12.91 11.96 8.65
N LYS A 47 13.88 11.04 8.76
CA LYS A 47 15.10 11.12 7.96
C LYS A 47 14.85 10.91 6.45
N SER A 48 13.93 10.00 6.09
CA SER A 48 13.52 9.80 4.68
C SER A 48 12.80 11.01 4.11
N MET A 49 11.92 11.63 4.89
CA MET A 49 11.18 12.82 4.49
C MET A 49 12.13 14.01 4.27
N ASN A 50 13.01 14.32 5.22
CA ASN A 50 13.99 15.41 5.08
C ASN A 50 14.85 15.28 3.80
N THR A 51 15.25 14.06 3.46
CA THR A 51 16.03 13.78 2.24
C THR A 51 15.22 14.04 0.95
N THR A 52 13.90 13.88 1.03
CA THR A 52 12.98 14.00 -0.11
C THR A 52 12.47 15.44 -0.29
N GLU A 53 12.33 16.22 0.78
CA GLU A 53 11.85 17.62 0.72
C GLU A 53 12.80 18.55 -0.04
N ASN A 54 14.10 18.34 0.08
CA ASN A 54 15.11 19.19 -0.55
C ASN A 54 15.17 19.08 -2.09
N ASN A 55 14.40 18.16 -2.69
CA ASN A 55 14.62 17.74 -4.09
C ASN A 55 13.42 17.92 -5.04
N SER A 56 12.24 18.39 -4.60
CA SER A 56 11.08 18.35 -5.51
C SER A 56 9.93 19.34 -5.30
N ASN A 57 9.68 20.20 -6.31
CA ASN A 57 8.37 20.81 -6.56
C ASN A 57 7.42 19.71 -7.06
N CYS A 58 6.55 19.21 -6.18
CA CYS A 58 5.58 18.17 -6.53
C CYS A 58 4.22 18.77 -6.88
N PRO A 59 3.49 18.20 -7.84
CA PRO A 59 2.12 18.61 -8.10
C PRO A 59 1.21 18.24 -6.92
N ASN A 60 0.24 19.09 -6.60
CA ASN A 60 -0.70 18.90 -5.49
C ASN A 60 -1.74 17.79 -5.74
N ASN A 61 -1.72 17.15 -6.90
CA ASN A 61 -2.72 16.16 -7.28
C ASN A 61 -2.49 14.84 -6.55
N GLU A 62 -3.51 14.32 -5.87
CA GLU A 62 -3.40 13.06 -5.15
C GLU A 62 -3.26 11.87 -6.12
N PRO A 63 -2.19 11.06 -6.01
CA PRO A 63 -2.01 9.89 -6.85
C PRO A 63 -3.13 8.85 -6.71
N ASN A 64 -3.51 8.18 -7.80
CA ASN A 64 -4.57 7.16 -7.83
C ASN A 64 -4.35 6.01 -6.82
N PHE A 65 -3.10 5.76 -6.44
CA PHE A 65 -2.78 4.79 -5.40
C PHE A 65 -3.51 5.10 -4.08
N PHE A 66 -3.51 6.35 -3.64
CA PHE A 66 -4.11 6.76 -2.37
C PHE A 66 -5.63 6.83 -2.43
N LYS A 67 -6.20 7.09 -3.61
CA LYS A 67 -7.64 6.97 -3.86
C LYS A 67 -8.13 5.52 -3.73
N LYS A 68 -7.29 4.56 -4.11
CA LYS A 68 -7.61 3.12 -4.04
C LYS A 68 -7.25 2.50 -2.68
N HIS A 69 -6.20 3.01 -2.05
CA HIS A 69 -5.64 2.52 -0.80
C HIS A 69 -5.53 3.69 0.16
N SER A 70 -6.58 3.88 0.95
CA SER A 70 -6.73 4.90 1.98
C SER A 70 -6.47 4.30 3.38
N CYS A 71 -6.02 5.14 4.30
CA CYS A 71 -5.93 4.83 5.73
C CYS A 71 -7.26 5.17 6.42
N ASP A 72 -8.34 4.51 5.99
CA ASP A 72 -9.66 4.63 6.60
C ASP A 72 -9.73 3.84 7.91
N ASP A 73 -10.76 4.11 8.72
CA ASP A 73 -11.07 3.32 9.91
C ASP A 73 -11.22 1.83 9.53
N ASP A 74 -10.67 0.94 10.36
CA ASP A 74 -10.60 -0.51 10.18
C ASP A 74 -9.74 -1.01 9.00
N LYS A 75 -9.07 -0.10 8.27
CA LYS A 75 -8.23 -0.43 7.10
C LYS A 75 -6.78 0.04 7.24
N GLU A 76 -6.39 0.59 8.38
CA GLU A 76 -5.07 1.15 8.61
C GLU A 76 -3.97 0.11 8.40
N ALA A 77 -4.13 -1.08 9.00
CA ALA A 77 -3.18 -2.18 8.85
C ALA A 77 -3.04 -2.66 7.39
N MET A 78 -4.15 -2.72 6.66
CA MET A 78 -4.17 -3.10 5.24
C MET A 78 -3.51 -2.03 4.35
N PHE A 79 -3.75 -0.75 4.66
CA PHE A 79 -3.05 0.37 4.03
C PHE A 79 -1.54 0.28 4.27
N LEU A 80 -1.11 0.17 5.53
CA LEU A 80 0.30 0.08 5.92
C LEU A 80 1.01 -1.11 5.26
N LYS A 81 0.36 -2.28 5.19
CA LYS A 81 0.88 -3.44 4.45
C LYS A 81 1.09 -3.13 2.97
N THR A 82 0.12 -2.48 2.34
CA THR A 82 0.17 -2.14 0.91
C THR A 82 1.26 -1.09 0.66
N ALA A 83 1.33 -0.07 1.50
CA ALA A 83 2.33 0.98 1.47
C ALA A 83 3.75 0.42 1.67
N ALA A 84 3.96 -0.47 2.63
CA ALA A 84 5.25 -1.12 2.88
C ALA A 84 5.71 -2.00 1.70
N ARG A 85 4.78 -2.70 1.03
CA ARG A 85 5.08 -3.40 -0.22
C ARG A 85 5.45 -2.44 -1.35
N LYS A 86 4.80 -1.27 -1.41
CA LYS A 86 5.14 -0.23 -2.39
C LYS A 86 6.50 0.40 -2.10
N LEU A 87 6.89 0.57 -0.83
CA LEU A 87 8.24 1.00 -0.45
C LEU A 87 9.33 0.03 -0.94
N LYS A 88 9.09 -1.29 -0.89
CA LYS A 88 10.02 -2.29 -1.45
C LYS A 88 10.31 -2.09 -2.94
N TYR A 89 9.34 -1.59 -3.72
CA TYR A 89 9.56 -1.28 -5.13
C TYR A 89 10.62 -0.17 -5.31
N PHE A 90 10.62 0.83 -4.43
CA PHE A 90 11.59 1.94 -4.46
C PHE A 90 13.03 1.52 -4.11
N LEU A 91 13.22 0.38 -3.45
CA LEU A 91 14.58 -0.13 -3.20
C LEU A 91 15.31 -0.51 -4.50
N ASN A 92 14.55 -0.91 -5.52
CA ASN A 92 15.05 -1.27 -6.84
C ASN A 92 15.19 -0.08 -7.80
N THR A 93 14.82 1.13 -7.38
CA THR A 93 14.91 2.33 -8.23
C THR A 93 16.20 3.14 -7.94
N ASN A 94 16.40 4.22 -8.71
CA ASN A 94 17.59 5.08 -8.64
C ASN A 94 17.46 6.17 -7.56
N ILE A 95 17.14 5.77 -6.32
CA ILE A 95 17.18 6.65 -5.14
C ILE A 95 18.56 6.56 -4.44
N SER A 96 18.89 7.57 -3.61
CA SER A 96 20.18 7.63 -2.91
C SER A 96 20.36 6.45 -1.94
N ALA A 97 21.61 6.02 -1.71
CA ALA A 97 21.91 4.88 -0.84
C ALA A 97 21.40 5.08 0.60
N GLU A 98 21.49 6.32 1.11
CA GLU A 98 20.94 6.69 2.42
C GLU A 98 19.41 6.55 2.45
N LEU A 99 18.71 7.04 1.43
CA LEU A 99 17.26 6.89 1.35
C LEU A 99 16.86 5.41 1.21
N LYS A 100 17.61 4.60 0.46
CA LYS A 100 17.37 3.14 0.36
C LYS A 100 17.42 2.46 1.73
N HIS A 101 18.40 2.83 2.56
CA HIS A 101 18.54 2.24 3.89
C HIS A 101 17.30 2.50 4.76
N HIS A 102 16.87 3.77 4.85
CA HIS A 102 15.69 4.13 5.65
C HIS A 102 14.39 3.56 5.07
N VAL A 103 14.20 3.62 3.76
CA VAL A 103 13.05 2.99 3.08
C VAL A 103 13.00 1.48 3.34
N SER A 104 14.16 0.81 3.41
CA SER A 104 14.24 -0.62 3.72
C SER A 104 13.75 -0.89 5.14
N ILE A 105 14.27 -0.15 6.13
CA ILE A 105 13.85 -0.25 7.54
C ILE A 105 12.34 -0.02 7.65
N LEU A 106 11.82 1.05 7.04
CA LEU A 106 10.40 1.36 7.04
C LEU A 106 9.56 0.23 6.45
N SER A 107 9.98 -0.30 5.29
CA SER A 107 9.24 -1.37 4.62
C SER A 107 9.24 -2.68 5.39
N GLN A 108 10.37 -3.05 6.00
CA GLN A 108 10.53 -4.32 6.71
C GLN A 108 9.87 -4.24 8.08
N GLY A 109 10.19 -3.21 8.87
CA GLY A 109 9.64 -3.06 10.21
C GLY A 109 8.14 -2.81 10.19
N THR A 110 7.60 -2.06 9.21
CA THR A 110 6.13 -1.97 9.06
C THR A 110 5.50 -3.33 8.80
N LEU A 111 6.13 -4.19 7.99
CA LEU A 111 5.57 -5.54 7.74
C LEU A 111 5.74 -6.48 8.93
N GLN A 112 6.74 -6.27 9.79
CA GLN A 112 6.93 -7.05 11.01
C GLN A 112 5.91 -6.68 12.09
N LEU A 113 5.52 -5.40 12.16
CA LEU A 113 4.48 -4.89 13.07
C LEU A 113 3.05 -5.16 12.58
N LEU A 114 2.87 -5.94 11.51
CA LEU A 114 1.56 -6.26 10.97
C LEU A 114 1.37 -7.77 10.96
N ASN A 115 0.43 -8.25 11.78
CA ASN A 115 -0.02 -9.62 11.71
C ASN A 115 -1.09 -9.73 10.64
N CYS A 116 -0.80 -10.43 9.56
CA CYS A 116 -1.71 -10.58 8.46
C CYS A 116 -1.96 -12.05 8.18
N THR A 117 -3.22 -12.47 8.29
CA THR A 117 -3.60 -13.82 7.87
C THR A 117 -3.39 -13.96 6.36
N ARG A 118 -2.60 -14.97 5.97
CA ARG A 118 -2.33 -15.27 4.58
C ARG A 118 -3.49 -16.08 4.03
N LYS A 119 -4.43 -15.45 3.32
CA LYS A 119 -5.24 -16.19 2.35
C LYS A 119 -4.35 -16.43 1.14
N ASP A 120 -3.92 -17.67 0.94
CA ASP A 120 -3.18 -18.11 -0.25
C ASP A 120 -4.06 -17.94 -1.49
N LYS A 121 -4.11 -16.72 -2.03
CA LYS A 121 -4.53 -16.47 -3.41
C LYS A 121 -3.27 -16.63 -4.27
N GLY A 122 -3.20 -17.76 -4.95
CA GLY A 122 -2.15 -18.10 -5.89
C GLY A 122 -1.83 -16.93 -6.81
N LYS A 123 -0.55 -16.59 -6.91
CA LYS A 123 -0.04 -15.60 -7.85
C LYS A 123 -0.34 -16.07 -9.28
N LYS A 124 -1.19 -15.37 -10.02
CA LYS A 124 -1.04 -15.31 -11.47
C LYS A 124 0.14 -14.37 -11.76
N GLN A 125 1.25 -14.91 -12.22
CA GLN A 125 2.34 -14.13 -12.80
C GLN A 125 1.79 -13.38 -14.03
N PRO A 126 2.07 -12.08 -14.18
CA PRO A 126 1.97 -11.43 -15.48
C PRO A 126 3.08 -12.00 -16.37
N SER A 127 2.71 -12.58 -17.51
CA SER A 127 3.65 -13.03 -18.53
C SER A 127 4.35 -11.83 -19.15
N LEU A 128 5.68 -11.91 -19.18
CA LEU A 128 6.60 -11.03 -19.88
C LEU A 128 6.33 -11.15 -21.40
N GLY A 129 5.88 -10.07 -22.02
CA GLY A 129 5.76 -9.94 -23.48
C GLY A 129 6.70 -8.84 -23.98
N GLU A 130 7.39 -9.16 -25.08
CA GLU A 130 8.61 -8.56 -25.63
C GLU A 130 8.55 -7.09 -26.12
N ALA A 131 9.74 -6.59 -26.44
CA ALA A 131 10.10 -5.18 -26.60
C ALA A 131 9.99 -4.60 -28.03
N GLN A 132 9.61 -3.31 -28.06
CA GLN A 132 10.11 -2.17 -28.88
C GLN A 132 9.83 -2.10 -30.42
N PRO A 133 9.70 -0.87 -31.01
CA PRO A 133 10.89 -0.03 -31.29
C PRO A 133 10.79 1.52 -31.23
N THR A 134 11.98 2.11 -31.01
CA THR A 134 12.59 3.39 -31.46
C THR A 134 11.83 4.72 -31.47
N LYS A 135 12.28 5.71 -30.67
CA LYS A 135 12.40 7.17 -30.98
C LYS A 135 13.53 7.84 -30.17
N ASN A 136 13.94 9.05 -30.58
CA ASN A 136 15.21 9.78 -30.40
C ASN A 136 15.82 9.95 -28.99
N LEU A 137 17.14 10.17 -28.94
CA LEU A 137 18.03 10.10 -27.77
C LEU A 137 17.87 11.26 -26.76
N GLU A 138 17.47 12.46 -27.19
CA GLU A 138 17.31 13.64 -26.31
C GLU A 138 15.98 13.66 -25.55
N GLU A 139 14.86 13.28 -26.18
CA GLU A 139 13.54 13.15 -25.53
C GLU A 139 13.50 12.07 -24.44
N LYS A 140 14.35 11.03 -24.56
CA LYS A 140 14.47 9.98 -23.53
C LYS A 140 15.05 10.50 -22.22
N LYS A 141 15.92 11.51 -22.27
CA LYS A 141 16.59 12.02 -21.07
C LYS A 141 15.61 12.85 -20.23
N SER A 142 14.87 13.76 -20.86
CA SER A 142 13.83 14.58 -20.19
C SER A 142 12.67 13.72 -19.67
N LEU A 143 12.20 12.74 -20.44
CA LEU A 143 11.12 11.84 -19.99
C LEU A 143 11.54 10.96 -18.80
N LYS A 144 12.80 10.50 -18.78
CA LYS A 144 13.35 9.70 -17.68
C LYS A 144 13.54 10.54 -16.42
N GLU A 145 13.98 11.79 -16.58
CA GLU A 145 14.11 12.77 -15.49
C GLU A 145 12.73 13.09 -14.88
N GLN A 146 11.73 13.33 -15.73
CA GLN A 146 10.35 13.60 -15.31
C GLN A 146 9.74 12.43 -14.55
N ARG A 147 9.90 11.19 -15.03
CA ARG A 147 9.44 9.99 -14.31
C ARG A 147 10.14 9.82 -12.96
N LYS A 148 11.44 10.11 -12.90
CA LYS A 148 12.20 10.07 -11.64
C LYS A 148 11.66 11.10 -10.64
N GLN A 149 11.30 12.29 -11.13
CA GLN A 149 10.69 13.33 -10.31
C GLN A 149 9.31 12.92 -9.80
N GLU A 150 8.46 12.37 -10.67
CA GLU A 150 7.14 11.82 -10.31
C GLU A 150 7.25 10.71 -9.26
N ASP A 151 8.23 9.80 -9.42
CA ASP A 151 8.52 8.73 -8.48
C ASP A 151 8.96 9.26 -7.11
N MET A 152 9.83 10.28 -7.08
CA MET A 152 10.27 10.93 -5.85
C MET A 152 9.12 11.66 -5.14
N CYS A 153 8.28 12.36 -5.90
CA CYS A 153 7.07 13.00 -5.38
C CYS A 153 6.09 11.98 -4.79
N PHE A 154 5.88 10.86 -5.50
CA PHE A 154 5.06 9.78 -5.00
C PHE A 154 5.63 9.20 -3.70
N LEU A 155 6.95 8.97 -3.63
CA LEU A 155 7.60 8.46 -2.44
C LEU A 155 7.43 9.41 -1.26
N ARG A 156 7.57 10.73 -1.48
CA ARG A 156 7.32 11.76 -0.44
C ARG A 156 5.93 11.62 0.16
N ILE A 157 4.91 11.65 -0.71
CA ILE A 157 3.50 11.56 -0.30
C ILE A 157 3.23 10.22 0.39
N LEU A 158 3.85 9.14 -0.10
CA LEU A 158 3.72 7.81 0.51
C LEU A 158 4.26 7.80 1.95
N LEU A 159 5.44 8.37 2.18
CA LEU A 159 6.05 8.47 3.51
C LEU A 159 5.19 9.31 4.45
N GLU A 160 4.67 10.44 3.97
CA GLU A 160 3.75 11.30 4.73
C GLU A 160 2.47 10.56 5.15
N LYS A 161 1.81 9.89 4.20
CA LYS A 161 0.59 9.12 4.47
C LYS A 161 0.86 7.95 5.42
N ILE A 162 2.03 7.30 5.35
CA ILE A 162 2.45 6.28 6.32
C ILE A 162 2.59 6.89 7.72
N LYS A 163 3.21 8.06 7.85
CA LYS A 163 3.36 8.77 9.13
C LYS A 163 2.00 9.06 9.76
N THR A 164 1.11 9.66 8.99
CA THR A 164 -0.24 10.02 9.44
C THR A 164 -1.03 8.78 9.85
N CYS A 165 -0.92 7.69 9.09
CA CYS A 165 -1.64 6.45 9.39
C CYS A 165 -1.18 5.80 10.70
N TRP A 166 0.13 5.74 10.94
CA TRP A 166 0.67 5.27 12.21
C TRP A 166 0.26 6.16 13.38
N ASN A 167 0.31 7.49 13.21
CA ASN A 167 -0.14 8.42 14.24
C ASN A 167 -1.63 8.22 14.59
N LYS A 168 -2.48 7.97 13.59
CA LYS A 168 -3.90 7.66 13.78
C LYS A 168 -4.10 6.40 14.63
N ILE A 169 -3.41 5.31 14.29
CA ILE A 169 -3.43 4.07 15.07
C ILE A 169 -3.05 4.35 16.52
N LEU A 170 -1.94 5.06 16.75
CA LEU A 170 -1.40 5.32 18.09
C LEU A 170 -2.22 6.33 18.89
N SER A 171 -2.97 7.23 18.25
CA SER A 171 -3.94 8.08 18.95
C SER A 171 -5.17 7.28 19.40
N GLY A 172 -5.63 6.33 18.59
CA GLY A 172 -6.79 5.48 18.93
C GLY A 172 -6.51 4.50 20.07
N THR A 173 -5.26 4.04 20.25
CA THR A 173 -4.89 3.09 21.32
C THR A 173 -4.89 3.69 22.74
N LYS A 174 -5.02 5.02 22.89
CA LYS A 174 -4.95 5.69 24.21
C LYS A 174 -6.25 5.64 25.02
N GLU A 175 -7.35 5.14 24.45
CA GLU A 175 -8.68 5.19 25.08
C GLU A 175 -9.13 3.88 25.77
N HIS A 176 -8.22 2.93 26.01
CA HIS A 176 -8.53 1.68 26.74
C HIS A 176 -7.66 1.48 27.98
#